data_AF-A0A9E2NJU1-F1
#
_entry.id   AF-A0A9E2NJU1-F1
#
_cell.length_a   1.000
_cell.length_b   1.000
_cell.length_c   1.000
_cell.angle_alpha   90.00
_cell.angle_beta   90.00
_cell.angle_gamma   90.00
#
_symmetry.space_group_name_H-M   'P 1'
#
loop_
_entity.id
_entity.type
_entity.pdbx_description
1 polymer ?
#
loop_
_entity_poly.entity_id
_entity_poly.type
_entity_poly.pdbx_seq_one_letter_code
_entity_poly.pdbx_strand_id
1 'polypeptide(L)'
;RGLVANPKGEIIPRPIKSNFREGLSVLEYFISTHGARKGLADTALRTADAGYLTRRLCDVAQDVIIREEDCGTDRGLTLKIANIVNGKLTRDDYVETSIYGRTLSEDVVVDGNTIAAAGSDLGDRVINTLVDAGVAEVKVRSVLTCDSKVGQCAKCYGRSMASGKLVDVGEAVGIIAAQSIGEPGTQLTMRTFHTGGAASASGDITHGLPRVVELFEARTPKGVAPIAEAAGVVSFLEDAKGKKIIVTPEDGSEAVAYPITRRQKLLVEDGTKVTVGQQMVVGAIDPKQVLRILGPRATQTHLVHEIQEVYRSQGVGIHDKHIEIVVKQMLRRITVLEPGDTDLLPGELVDHLRFQASNREAVQKGGKAASGRPELMGITKASLATESWLSAASFQETTRVLTDAALSEKSDPLLGLKENVIIGKLIPAGTGLARYRNVRVEPTEEAKAAVYAAYEEYDYAPFETTGSGEAVRLDDYQVGENR
;
A
#
# COMPACT_ATOMS: atom_id res chain seq x y z
N ARG A 1 -11.11 -37.02 17.08
CA ARG A 1 -10.40 -36.06 16.20
C ARG A 1 -11.29 -35.57 15.06
N GLY A 2 -12.30 -36.35 14.64
CA GLY A 2 -13.31 -35.91 13.69
C GLY A 2 -13.01 -36.34 12.26
N LEU A 3 -13.59 -35.61 11.31
CA LEU A 3 -13.40 -35.86 9.88
C LEU A 3 -11.96 -35.51 9.47
N VAL A 4 -11.45 -36.27 8.51
CA VAL A 4 -10.18 -36.21 7.75
C VAL A 4 -10.26 -35.52 6.37
N ALA A 5 -9.48 -34.52 5.97
CA ALA A 5 -9.34 -34.18 4.54
C ALA A 5 -8.26 -35.04 3.84
N ASN A 6 -8.54 -35.53 2.64
CA ASN A 6 -7.55 -36.18 1.78
C ASN A 6 -6.63 -35.14 1.09
N PRO A 7 -5.55 -35.55 0.40
CA PRO A 7 -4.68 -34.60 -0.30
C PRO A 7 -5.35 -33.84 -1.45
N LYS A 8 -6.50 -34.30 -1.95
CA LYS A 8 -7.32 -33.56 -2.94
C LYS A 8 -8.24 -32.52 -2.30
N GLY A 9 -8.34 -32.47 -0.96
CA GLY A 9 -9.23 -31.58 -0.22
C GLY A 9 -10.62 -32.16 0.03
N GLU A 10 -10.88 -33.39 -0.39
CA GLU A 10 -12.17 -34.06 -0.15
C GLU A 10 -12.19 -34.66 1.26
N ILE A 11 -13.37 -34.65 1.87
CA ILE A 11 -13.55 -35.23 3.21
C ILE A 11 -13.55 -36.76 3.10
N ILE A 12 -12.68 -37.41 3.87
CA ILE A 12 -12.63 -38.86 4.02
C ILE A 12 -13.89 -39.28 4.81
N PRO A 13 -14.72 -40.18 4.25
CA PRO A 13 -16.02 -40.53 4.84
C PRO A 13 -15.91 -41.29 6.16
N ARG A 14 -14.74 -41.88 6.47
CA ARG A 14 -14.49 -42.58 7.74
C ARG A 14 -13.90 -41.60 8.77
N PRO A 15 -14.66 -41.18 9.80
CA PRO A 15 -14.17 -40.27 10.82
C PRO A 15 -13.22 -40.96 11.81
N ILE A 16 -12.32 -40.18 12.40
CA ILE A 16 -11.49 -40.58 13.54
C ILE A 16 -12.29 -40.37 14.82
N LYS A 17 -12.73 -41.48 15.43
CA LYS A 17 -13.57 -41.48 16.63
C LYS A 17 -12.76 -41.13 17.87
N SER A 18 -11.55 -41.67 17.96
CA SER A 18 -10.67 -41.52 19.13
C SER A 18 -10.15 -40.08 19.29
N ASN A 19 -9.81 -39.69 20.53
CA ASN A 19 -9.13 -38.43 20.85
C ASN A 19 -7.67 -38.67 21.27
N PHE A 20 -6.88 -37.60 21.39
CA PHE A 20 -5.45 -37.72 21.71
C PHE A 20 -5.17 -38.30 23.10
N ARG A 21 -6.11 -38.18 24.05
CA ARG A 21 -5.99 -38.74 25.39
C ARG A 21 -6.22 -40.25 25.40
N GLU A 22 -7.17 -40.73 24.60
CA GLU A 22 -7.48 -42.16 24.43
C GLU A 22 -6.46 -42.89 23.54
N GLY A 23 -5.72 -42.13 22.72
CA GLY A 23 -4.81 -42.67 21.71
C GLY A 23 -5.52 -42.94 20.39
N LEU A 24 -4.73 -43.02 19.32
CA LEU A 24 -5.23 -43.28 17.96
C LEU A 24 -4.85 -44.71 17.57
N SER A 25 -5.78 -45.45 16.98
CA SER A 25 -5.44 -46.72 16.33
C SER A 25 -4.49 -46.48 15.14
N VAL A 26 -3.73 -47.51 14.72
CA VAL A 26 -2.78 -47.40 13.59
C VAL A 26 -3.45 -46.85 12.33
N LEU A 27 -4.68 -47.29 12.05
CA LEU A 27 -5.44 -46.83 10.89
C LEU A 27 -5.88 -45.37 11.03
N GLU A 28 -6.37 -44.95 12.20
CA GLU A 28 -6.75 -43.56 12.46
C GLU A 28 -5.54 -42.62 12.38
N TYR A 29 -4.39 -43.06 12.90
CA TYR A 29 -3.13 -42.34 12.76
C TYR A 29 -2.75 -42.20 11.28
N PHE A 30 -2.76 -43.29 10.51
CA PHE A 30 -2.46 -43.29 9.07
C PHE A 30 -3.41 -42.38 8.27
N ILE A 31 -4.71 -42.35 8.59
CA ILE A 31 -5.66 -41.42 7.96
C ILE A 31 -5.28 -39.96 8.28
N SER A 32 -4.87 -39.67 9.51
CA SER A 32 -4.49 -38.32 9.94
C SER A 32 -3.20 -37.81 9.27
N THR A 33 -2.29 -38.70 8.84
CA THR A 33 -1.01 -38.30 8.22
C THR A 33 -1.19 -37.66 6.85
N HIS A 34 -2.24 -37.99 6.11
CA HIS A 34 -2.48 -37.48 4.76
C HIS A 34 -2.67 -35.96 4.76
N GLY A 35 -3.58 -35.47 5.62
CA GLY A 35 -3.81 -34.03 5.79
C GLY A 35 -2.59 -33.33 6.39
N ALA A 36 -1.92 -33.95 7.36
CA ALA A 36 -0.71 -33.38 7.98
C ALA A 36 0.45 -33.22 6.98
N ARG A 37 0.72 -34.24 6.16
CA ARG A 37 1.79 -34.20 5.14
C ARG A 37 1.49 -33.18 4.06
N LYS A 38 0.23 -33.08 3.61
CA LYS A 38 -0.18 -32.02 2.68
C LYS A 38 0.04 -30.64 3.28
N GLY A 39 -0.41 -30.40 4.52
CA GLY A 39 -0.21 -29.13 5.20
C GLY A 39 1.27 -28.74 5.32
N LEU A 40 2.15 -29.68 5.67
CA LEU A 40 3.60 -29.45 5.74
C LEU A 40 4.20 -29.13 4.36
N ALA A 41 3.83 -29.88 3.33
CA ALA A 41 4.30 -29.65 1.97
C ALA A 41 3.82 -28.29 1.41
N ASP A 42 2.54 -27.96 1.60
CA ASP A 42 1.96 -26.69 1.19
C ASP A 42 2.63 -25.52 1.92
N THR A 43 2.91 -25.66 3.22
CA THR A 43 3.63 -24.63 4.01
C THR A 43 5.03 -24.40 3.45
N ALA A 44 5.78 -25.48 3.18
CA ALA A 44 7.13 -25.39 2.64
C ALA A 44 7.18 -24.74 1.26
N LEU A 45 6.23 -25.06 0.38
CA LEU A 45 6.15 -24.51 -0.98
C LEU A 45 5.66 -23.06 -0.98
N ARG A 46 4.56 -22.76 -0.28
CA ARG A 46 3.90 -21.44 -0.32
C ARG A 46 4.69 -20.35 0.39
N THR A 47 5.62 -20.70 1.27
CA THR A 47 6.52 -19.72 1.90
C THR A 47 7.35 -18.98 0.84
N ALA A 48 7.77 -19.68 -0.23
CA ALA A 48 8.50 -19.07 -1.34
C ALA A 48 7.63 -18.06 -2.11
N ASP A 49 6.35 -18.37 -2.34
CA ASP A 49 5.41 -17.48 -3.04
C ASP A 49 5.19 -16.17 -2.28
N ALA A 50 5.05 -16.26 -0.95
CA ALA A 50 4.90 -15.09 -0.09
C ALA A 50 6.18 -14.24 -0.07
N GLY A 51 7.35 -14.85 0.08
CA GLY A 51 8.63 -14.15 0.00
C GLY A 51 8.84 -13.48 -1.37
N TYR A 52 8.42 -14.14 -2.45
CA TYR A 52 8.46 -13.58 -3.80
C TYR A 52 7.47 -12.43 -4.00
N LEU A 53 6.30 -12.46 -3.36
CA LEU A 53 5.40 -11.30 -3.32
C LEU A 53 6.08 -10.12 -2.59
N THR A 54 6.66 -10.35 -1.42
CA THR A 54 7.37 -9.30 -0.65
C THR A 54 8.49 -8.66 -1.47
N ARG A 55 9.27 -9.48 -2.19
CA ARG A 55 10.30 -8.98 -3.12
C ARG A 55 9.71 -8.01 -4.15
N ARG A 56 8.65 -8.43 -4.86
CA ARG A 56 7.97 -7.60 -5.87
C ARG A 56 7.35 -6.33 -5.29
N LEU A 57 6.81 -6.40 -4.08
CA LEU A 57 6.30 -5.23 -3.37
C LEU A 57 7.42 -4.22 -3.05
N CYS A 58 8.58 -4.69 -2.61
CA CYS A 58 9.74 -3.82 -2.41
C CYS A 58 10.20 -3.19 -3.73
N ASP A 59 10.23 -3.96 -4.82
CA ASP A 59 10.68 -3.46 -6.13
C ASP A 59 9.78 -2.35 -6.68
N VAL A 60 8.46 -2.42 -6.47
CA VAL A 60 7.53 -1.38 -6.91
C VAL A 60 7.50 -0.17 -5.97
N ALA A 61 7.74 -0.37 -4.67
CA ALA A 61 7.55 0.67 -3.66
C ALA A 61 8.86 1.35 -3.19
N GLN A 62 10.04 0.84 -3.52
CA GLN A 62 11.34 1.33 -3.02
C GLN A 62 11.57 2.84 -3.21
N ASP A 63 11.03 3.44 -4.28
CA ASP A 63 11.26 4.85 -4.60
C ASP A 63 10.29 5.79 -3.87
N VAL A 64 9.37 5.22 -3.07
CA VAL A 64 8.40 5.98 -2.28
C VAL A 64 9.01 6.35 -0.93
N ILE A 65 9.58 7.56 -0.89
CA ILE A 65 10.21 8.17 0.29
C ILE A 65 9.47 9.47 0.61
N ILE A 66 9.40 9.85 1.89
CA ILE A 66 8.90 11.17 2.26
C ILE A 66 9.92 12.23 1.84
N ARG A 67 9.58 13.10 0.89
CA ARG A 67 10.50 14.13 0.36
C ARG A 67 10.24 15.54 0.88
N GLU A 68 9.01 15.80 1.30
CA GLU A 68 8.57 17.12 1.74
C GLU A 68 7.54 16.98 2.87
N GLU A 69 7.32 18.06 3.62
CA GLU A 69 6.39 18.06 4.75
C GLU A 69 4.94 18.14 4.28
N ASP A 70 4.65 18.98 3.28
CA ASP A 70 3.31 19.20 2.76
C ASP A 70 3.32 19.47 1.25
N CYS A 71 2.54 18.70 0.48
CA CYS A 71 2.37 18.92 -0.95
C CYS A 71 1.30 20.00 -1.29
N GLY A 72 0.61 20.55 -0.29
CA GLY A 72 -0.41 21.59 -0.46
C GLY A 72 -1.73 21.12 -1.10
N THR A 73 -1.97 19.81 -1.22
CA THR A 73 -3.21 19.28 -1.79
C THR A 73 -4.37 19.44 -0.80
N ASP A 74 -5.51 19.90 -1.31
CA ASP A 74 -6.81 19.98 -0.63
C ASP A 74 -7.67 18.72 -0.86
N ARG A 75 -7.18 17.81 -1.71
CA ARG A 75 -7.85 16.56 -2.04
C ARG A 75 -7.67 15.52 -0.94
N GLY A 76 -8.77 14.89 -0.58
CA GLY A 76 -8.82 13.83 0.43
C GLY A 76 -9.70 12.66 0.01
N LEU A 77 -9.74 11.65 0.87
CA LEU A 77 -10.68 10.53 0.81
C LEU A 77 -11.68 10.68 1.96
N THR A 78 -12.96 10.48 1.67
CA THR A 78 -13.99 10.39 2.69
C THR A 78 -13.99 8.99 3.26
N LEU A 79 -13.71 8.86 4.56
CA LEU A 79 -13.66 7.58 5.28
C LEU A 79 -14.64 7.61 6.46
N LYS A 80 -15.20 6.44 6.78
CA LYS A 80 -16.16 6.24 7.88
C LYS A 80 -15.45 6.11 9.21
N ILE A 81 -15.80 6.95 10.19
CA ILE A 81 -15.29 6.89 11.56
C ILE A 81 -16.24 6.18 12.53
N ALA A 82 -17.52 6.11 12.20
CA ALA A 82 -18.53 5.50 13.06
C ALA A 82 -19.62 4.80 12.26
N ASN A 83 -20.17 3.75 12.87
CA ASN A 83 -21.36 3.05 12.42
C ASN A 83 -22.52 3.39 13.36
N ILE A 84 -23.73 3.38 12.82
CA ILE A 84 -24.94 3.51 13.62
C ILE A 84 -25.33 2.12 14.11
N VAL A 85 -25.09 1.86 15.40
CA VAL A 85 -25.51 0.62 16.06
C VAL A 85 -26.56 0.97 17.11
N ASN A 86 -27.77 0.41 16.95
CA ASN A 86 -28.91 0.67 17.84
C ASN A 86 -29.27 2.17 17.98
N GLY A 87 -29.12 2.95 16.90
CA GLY A 87 -29.43 4.38 16.89
C GLY A 87 -28.39 5.27 17.58
N LYS A 88 -27.29 4.72 18.08
CA LYS A 88 -26.14 5.45 18.60
C LYS A 88 -24.95 5.31 17.65
N LEU A 89 -24.22 6.41 17.43
CA LEU A 89 -22.94 6.36 16.72
C LEU A 89 -21.90 5.69 17.61
N THR A 90 -21.39 4.56 17.13
CA THR A 90 -20.30 3.81 17.75
C THR A 90 -19.12 3.81 16.79
N ARG A 91 -17.90 3.93 17.34
CA ARG A 91 -16.65 3.86 16.57
C ARG A 91 -16.66 2.63 15.66
N ASP A 92 -16.29 2.82 14.40
CA ASP A 92 -16.22 1.71 13.44
C ASP A 92 -15.10 0.72 13.84
N ASP A 93 -15.33 -0.57 13.59
CA ASP A 93 -14.43 -1.64 14.02
C ASP A 93 -13.04 -1.55 13.38
N TYR A 94 -12.93 -0.88 12.22
CA TYR A 94 -11.70 -0.78 11.44
C TYR A 94 -11.04 0.59 11.48
N VAL A 95 -11.47 1.49 12.39
CA VAL A 95 -10.93 2.85 12.53
C VAL A 95 -9.42 2.85 12.79
N GLU A 96 -8.91 1.86 13.53
CA GLU A 96 -7.48 1.72 13.82
C GLU A 96 -6.63 1.46 12.56
N THR A 97 -7.17 0.70 11.60
CA THR A 97 -6.48 0.38 10.35
C THR A 97 -6.76 1.36 9.22
N SER A 98 -7.87 2.10 9.31
CA SER A 98 -8.32 2.97 8.23
C SER A 98 -7.96 4.42 8.45
N ILE A 99 -8.24 5.00 9.63
CA ILE A 99 -8.22 6.45 9.87
C ILE A 99 -7.18 6.87 10.89
N TYR A 100 -6.91 6.04 11.90
CA TYR A 100 -5.97 6.39 12.97
C TYR A 100 -4.60 6.81 12.44
N GLY A 101 -4.10 7.96 12.89
CA GLY A 101 -2.81 8.50 12.46
C GLY A 101 -2.83 9.05 11.02
N ARG A 102 -3.99 9.36 10.45
CA ARG A 102 -4.12 10.20 9.25
C ARG A 102 -4.36 11.66 9.61
N THR A 103 -4.13 12.53 8.65
CA THR A 103 -4.32 13.97 8.78
C THR A 103 -5.68 14.39 8.20
N LEU A 104 -6.44 15.25 8.89
CA LEU A 104 -7.66 15.83 8.33
C LEU A 104 -7.36 16.72 7.13
N SER A 105 -8.22 16.65 6.11
CA SER A 105 -8.12 17.45 4.89
C SER A 105 -8.86 18.78 4.99
N GLU A 106 -9.96 18.82 5.75
CA GLU A 106 -10.83 19.98 5.93
C GLU A 106 -11.27 20.10 7.39
N ASP A 107 -11.72 21.30 7.77
CA ASP A 107 -12.25 21.57 9.10
C ASP A 107 -13.54 20.79 9.33
N VAL A 108 -13.66 20.11 10.48
CA VAL A 108 -14.91 19.45 10.87
C VAL A 108 -15.68 20.38 11.79
N VAL A 109 -16.79 20.91 11.26
CA VAL A 109 -17.68 21.85 11.96
C VAL A 109 -18.99 21.15 12.31
N VAL A 110 -19.37 21.18 13.58
CA VAL A 110 -20.67 20.71 14.07
C VAL A 110 -21.33 21.86 14.83
N ASP A 111 -22.59 22.15 14.51
CA ASP A 111 -23.37 23.22 15.15
C ASP A 111 -22.68 24.60 15.15
N GLY A 112 -21.90 24.89 14.10
CA GLY A 112 -21.17 26.15 13.95
C GLY A 112 -19.85 26.25 14.72
N ASN A 113 -19.48 25.21 15.47
CA ASN A 113 -18.19 25.13 16.19
C ASN A 113 -17.23 24.16 15.48
N THR A 114 -15.99 24.61 15.24
CA THR A 114 -14.94 23.75 14.70
C THR A 114 -14.42 22.80 15.79
N ILE A 115 -14.68 21.50 15.61
CA ILE A 115 -14.25 20.46 16.56
C ILE A 115 -12.81 20.05 16.28
N ALA A 116 -12.45 19.93 15.00
CA ALA A 116 -11.11 19.59 14.56
C ALA A 116 -10.75 20.41 13.33
N ALA A 117 -9.60 21.07 13.36
CA ALA A 117 -9.09 21.85 12.24
C ALA A 117 -8.42 20.96 11.19
N ALA A 118 -8.40 21.41 9.94
CA ALA A 118 -7.64 20.84 8.85
C ALA A 118 -6.17 20.75 9.22
N GLY A 119 -5.51 19.65 8.83
CA GLY A 119 -4.12 19.41 9.21
C GLY A 119 -3.91 18.78 10.59
N SER A 120 -4.97 18.60 11.38
CA SER A 120 -4.88 17.88 12.66
C SER A 120 -4.70 16.38 12.46
N ASP A 121 -3.94 15.78 13.37
CA ASP A 121 -3.63 14.35 13.41
C ASP A 121 -4.72 13.57 14.15
N LEU A 122 -5.27 12.55 13.49
CA LEU A 122 -6.39 11.76 14.00
C LEU A 122 -5.90 10.68 14.97
N GLY A 123 -5.74 11.05 16.24
CA GLY A 123 -5.59 10.10 17.34
C GLY A 123 -6.92 9.73 17.99
N ASP A 124 -6.90 8.77 18.92
CA ASP A 124 -8.11 8.28 19.61
C ASP A 124 -8.92 9.39 20.29
N ARG A 125 -8.25 10.40 20.86
CA ARG A 125 -8.91 11.54 21.50
C ARG A 125 -9.76 12.35 20.52
N VAL A 126 -9.19 12.66 19.35
CA VAL A 126 -9.87 13.45 18.32
C VAL A 126 -11.00 12.61 17.72
N ILE A 127 -10.74 11.34 17.42
CA ILE A 127 -11.74 10.41 16.87
C ILE A 127 -12.93 10.27 17.84
N ASN A 128 -12.70 10.01 19.12
CA ASN A 128 -13.79 9.88 20.09
C ASN A 128 -14.60 11.19 20.20
N THR A 129 -13.93 12.35 20.19
CA THR A 129 -14.62 13.65 20.20
C THR A 129 -15.51 13.85 18.97
N LEU A 130 -15.06 13.42 17.80
CA LEU A 130 -15.84 13.49 16.56
C LEU A 130 -17.05 12.55 16.58
N VAL A 131 -16.88 11.34 17.10
CA VAL A 131 -17.98 10.36 17.23
C VAL A 131 -19.02 10.83 18.25
N ASP A 132 -18.59 11.35 19.40
CA ASP A 132 -19.46 11.92 20.42
C ASP A 132 -20.24 13.15 19.92
N ALA A 133 -19.64 13.91 18.99
CA ALA A 133 -20.28 15.03 18.32
C ALA A 133 -21.20 14.63 17.15
N GLY A 134 -21.39 13.32 16.89
CA GLY A 134 -22.32 12.85 15.89
C GLY A 134 -21.76 12.78 14.47
N VAL A 135 -20.44 12.88 14.27
CA VAL A 135 -19.80 12.78 12.95
C VAL A 135 -19.62 11.31 12.57
N ALA A 136 -20.14 10.90 11.41
CA ALA A 136 -20.03 9.52 10.90
C ALA A 136 -18.89 9.34 9.90
N GLU A 137 -18.58 10.38 9.12
CA GLU A 137 -17.58 10.36 8.04
C GLU A 137 -16.71 11.61 8.11
N VAL A 138 -15.44 11.45 7.76
CA VAL A 138 -14.48 12.57 7.71
C VAL A 138 -13.63 12.47 6.45
N LYS A 139 -13.23 13.63 5.92
CA LYS A 139 -12.33 13.72 4.78
C LYS A 139 -10.89 13.83 5.24
N VAL A 140 -10.09 12.81 4.92
CA VAL A 140 -8.68 12.70 5.32
C VAL A 140 -7.75 12.85 4.13
N ARG A 141 -6.54 13.34 4.37
CA ARG A 141 -5.47 13.26 3.39
C ARG A 141 -5.04 11.80 3.22
N SER A 142 -4.64 11.44 2.01
CA SER A 142 -4.27 10.07 1.66
C SER A 142 -3.03 10.08 0.78
N VAL A 143 -2.30 8.96 0.81
CA VAL A 143 -1.18 8.72 -0.11
C VAL A 143 -1.66 8.81 -1.56
N LEU A 144 -2.87 8.32 -1.84
CA LEU A 144 -3.47 8.31 -3.17
C LEU A 144 -3.75 9.73 -3.71
N THR A 145 -3.99 10.73 -2.87
CA THR A 145 -4.30 12.12 -3.29
C THR A 145 -3.09 13.05 -3.31
N CYS A 146 -1.92 12.59 -2.90
CA CYS A 146 -0.73 13.45 -2.78
C CYS A 146 -0.15 13.86 -4.14
N ASP A 147 0.09 15.17 -4.26
CA ASP A 147 0.64 15.87 -5.43
C ASP A 147 2.16 16.09 -5.39
N SER A 148 2.87 15.50 -4.41
CA SER A 148 4.33 15.54 -4.36
C SER A 148 4.94 15.01 -5.68
N LYS A 149 5.90 15.76 -6.23
CA LYS A 149 6.55 15.45 -7.51
C LYS A 149 7.37 14.17 -7.46
N VAL A 150 8.03 13.92 -6.34
CA VAL A 150 8.91 12.77 -6.12
C VAL A 150 8.58 12.20 -4.75
N GLY A 151 8.24 10.92 -4.71
CA GLY A 151 7.87 10.24 -3.47
C GLY A 151 6.53 10.74 -2.93
N GLN A 152 6.52 11.18 -1.67
CA GLN A 152 5.30 11.46 -0.92
C GLN A 152 5.55 12.58 0.10
N CYS A 153 4.51 13.32 0.50
CA CYS A 153 4.61 14.31 1.58
C CYS A 153 4.22 13.72 2.94
N ALA A 154 4.77 14.29 4.03
CA ALA A 154 4.53 13.84 5.38
C ALA A 154 3.06 13.94 5.77
N LYS A 155 2.38 15.07 5.50
CA LYS A 155 0.97 15.26 5.86
C LYS A 155 0.00 14.30 5.17
N CYS A 156 0.26 13.90 3.92
CA CYS A 156 -0.60 12.94 3.23
C CYS A 156 -0.37 11.49 3.68
N TYR A 157 0.79 11.17 4.24
CA TYR A 157 1.05 9.88 4.88
C TYR A 157 0.55 9.84 6.33
N GLY A 158 0.72 10.96 7.05
CA GLY A 158 0.34 11.13 8.44
C GLY A 158 1.39 10.58 9.40
N ARG A 159 0.90 9.98 10.49
CA ARG A 159 1.70 9.42 11.57
C ARG A 159 2.43 8.15 11.13
N SER A 160 3.70 8.01 11.51
CA SER A 160 4.43 6.75 11.43
C SER A 160 3.91 5.80 12.50
N MET A 161 3.51 4.60 12.07
CA MET A 161 2.95 3.58 12.96
C MET A 161 3.99 2.99 13.92
N ALA A 162 5.28 3.19 13.63
CA ALA A 162 6.37 2.76 14.49
C ALA A 162 6.71 3.78 15.59
N SER A 163 6.80 5.08 15.24
CA SER A 163 7.20 6.12 16.18
C SER A 163 6.04 6.79 16.93
N GLY A 164 4.82 6.67 16.40
CA GLY A 164 3.63 7.34 16.94
C GLY A 164 3.61 8.86 16.72
N LYS A 165 4.55 9.39 15.93
CA LYS A 165 4.65 10.82 15.56
C LYS A 165 4.43 11.00 14.06
N LEU A 166 4.27 12.25 13.63
CA LEU A 166 4.27 12.58 12.20
C LEU A 166 5.54 12.00 11.54
N VAL A 167 5.38 11.42 10.36
CA VAL A 167 6.47 10.79 9.62
C VAL A 167 7.56 11.82 9.28
N ASP A 168 8.83 11.43 9.40
CA ASP A 168 9.95 12.32 9.15
C ASP A 168 10.30 12.38 7.65
N VAL A 169 10.83 13.52 7.22
CA VAL A 169 11.36 13.65 5.85
C VAL A 169 12.56 12.72 5.69
N GLY A 170 12.52 11.86 4.69
CA GLY A 170 13.52 10.81 4.45
C GLY A 170 13.11 9.42 4.88
N GLU A 171 11.98 9.24 5.56
CA GLU A 171 11.50 7.90 5.90
C GLU A 171 11.12 7.12 4.63
N ALA A 172 11.66 5.90 4.51
CA ALA A 172 11.44 5.02 3.37
C ALA A 172 10.11 4.26 3.50
N VAL A 173 9.00 5.01 3.49
CA VAL A 173 7.64 4.49 3.73
C VAL A 173 7.21 3.40 2.75
N GLY A 174 7.76 3.38 1.54
CA GLY A 174 7.51 2.33 0.56
C GLY A 174 8.06 0.97 0.96
N ILE A 175 9.28 0.91 1.52
CA ILE A 175 9.86 -0.33 2.03
C ILE A 175 9.09 -0.81 3.25
N ILE A 176 8.73 0.11 4.16
CA ILE A 176 7.89 -0.21 5.32
C ILE A 176 6.56 -0.80 4.87
N ALA A 177 5.88 -0.17 3.90
CA ALA A 177 4.63 -0.68 3.35
C ALA A 177 4.76 -2.07 2.73
N ALA A 178 5.80 -2.29 1.91
CA ALA A 178 6.04 -3.59 1.29
C ALA A 178 6.26 -4.70 2.33
N GLN A 179 7.01 -4.42 3.39
CA GLN A 179 7.24 -5.36 4.49
C GLN A 179 5.97 -5.60 5.31
N SER A 180 5.22 -4.54 5.65
CA SER A 180 3.96 -4.64 6.40
C SER A 180 2.86 -5.40 5.67
N ILE A 181 2.93 -5.52 4.34
CA ILE A 181 2.03 -6.34 3.52
C ILE A 181 2.59 -7.77 3.37
N GLY A 182 3.90 -7.85 3.10
CA GLY A 182 4.59 -9.10 2.79
C GLY A 182 4.75 -10.06 3.98
N GLU A 183 5.14 -9.56 5.15
CA GLU A 183 5.38 -10.36 6.36
C GLU A 183 4.11 -11.03 6.89
N PRO A 184 2.96 -10.34 6.97
CA PRO A 184 1.70 -11.04 7.23
C PRO A 184 1.28 -11.94 6.07
N GLY A 185 1.64 -11.62 4.83
CA GLY A 185 1.45 -12.50 3.67
C GLY A 185 2.12 -13.88 3.84
N THR A 186 3.33 -13.93 4.39
CA THR A 186 3.95 -15.20 4.79
C THR A 186 3.13 -15.91 5.87
N GLN A 187 2.61 -15.18 6.85
CA GLN A 187 1.73 -15.79 7.86
C GLN A 187 0.43 -16.34 7.26
N LEU A 188 -0.16 -15.69 6.25
CA LEU A 188 -1.35 -16.22 5.55
C LEU A 188 -1.09 -17.59 4.93
N THR A 189 0.13 -17.82 4.43
CA THR A 189 0.51 -19.11 3.85
C THR A 189 0.81 -20.19 4.89
N MET A 190 1.27 -19.79 6.07
CA MET A 190 1.58 -20.72 7.16
C MET A 190 0.37 -21.05 8.04
N ARG A 191 -0.51 -20.07 8.28
CA ARG A 191 -1.73 -20.23 9.08
C ARG A 191 -2.82 -21.01 8.37
N THR A 192 -2.74 -21.18 7.04
CA THR A 192 -3.92 -21.62 6.30
C THR A 192 -4.42 -23.00 6.72
N PHE A 193 -3.62 -24.00 7.13
CA PHE A 193 -4.21 -25.25 7.66
C PHE A 193 -3.29 -26.03 8.62
N HIS A 194 -3.43 -25.79 9.92
CA HIS A 194 -3.25 -26.80 10.97
C HIS A 194 -4.60 -27.21 11.60
N THR A 195 -5.73 -27.08 10.88
CA THR A 195 -7.01 -27.61 11.35
C THR A 195 -7.05 -29.13 11.29
N GLY A 196 -6.02 -29.84 11.77
CA GLY A 196 -6.09 -31.22 12.26
C GLY A 196 -6.74 -32.29 11.37
N GLY A 197 -6.93 -32.03 10.08
CA GLY A 197 -7.77 -32.82 9.19
C GLY A 197 -9.28 -32.58 9.28
N ALA A 198 -9.78 -31.80 10.24
CA ALA A 198 -11.20 -31.55 10.48
C ALA A 198 -11.74 -30.42 9.60
N ALA A 199 -12.64 -30.77 8.68
CA ALA A 199 -13.41 -29.82 7.88
C ALA A 199 -14.34 -29.02 8.80
N SER A 200 -13.98 -27.78 9.10
CA SER A 200 -14.89 -26.80 9.71
C SER A 200 -15.63 -26.08 8.57
N ALA A 201 -16.93 -25.91 8.76
CA ALA A 201 -17.91 -25.49 7.75
C ALA A 201 -17.97 -23.97 7.52
N SER A 202 -16.83 -23.27 7.59
CA SER A 202 -16.76 -21.87 7.16
C SER A 202 -16.38 -21.83 5.69
N GLY A 203 -17.18 -21.11 4.89
CA GLY A 203 -17.10 -21.05 3.43
C GLY A 203 -15.71 -20.74 2.89
N ASP A 204 -15.54 -21.01 1.60
CA ASP A 204 -14.31 -20.97 0.78
C ASP A 204 -13.27 -19.87 1.14
N ILE A 205 -12.58 -20.06 2.25
CA ILE A 205 -11.47 -19.25 2.79
C ILE A 205 -10.16 -19.53 2.01
N THR A 206 -10.20 -20.39 0.98
CA THR A 206 -9.01 -21.00 0.36
C THR A 206 -8.19 -20.07 -0.53
N HIS A 207 -8.61 -18.81 -0.71
CA HIS A 207 -7.99 -17.88 -1.64
C HIS A 207 -7.07 -16.81 -1.01
N GLY A 208 -6.73 -16.88 0.29
CA GLY A 208 -5.92 -15.87 1.01
C GLY A 208 -4.76 -15.21 0.21
N LEU A 209 -3.59 -15.83 0.14
CA LEU A 209 -2.47 -15.25 -0.64
C LEU A 209 -2.72 -15.23 -2.16
N PRO A 210 -3.27 -16.28 -2.82
CA PRO A 210 -3.50 -16.26 -4.26
C PRO A 210 -4.35 -15.08 -4.74
N ARG A 211 -5.39 -14.70 -3.98
CA ARG A 211 -6.24 -13.54 -4.27
C ARG A 211 -5.48 -12.24 -4.12
N VAL A 212 -4.68 -12.09 -3.07
CA VAL A 212 -3.81 -10.91 -2.88
C VAL A 212 -2.84 -10.75 -4.06
N VAL A 213 -2.21 -11.84 -4.50
CA VAL A 213 -1.33 -11.84 -5.67
C VAL A 213 -2.09 -11.52 -6.96
N GLU A 214 -3.30 -12.06 -7.14
CA GLU A 214 -4.16 -11.77 -8.29
C GLU A 214 -4.51 -10.27 -8.39
N LEU A 215 -4.86 -9.66 -7.24
CA LEU A 215 -5.19 -8.23 -7.12
C LEU A 215 -3.98 -7.34 -7.39
N PHE A 216 -2.82 -7.61 -6.77
CA PHE A 216 -1.60 -6.84 -7.00
C PHE A 216 -1.02 -7.00 -8.41
N GLU A 217 -1.30 -8.11 -9.09
CA GLU A 217 -0.93 -8.29 -10.49
C GLU A 217 -1.98 -7.77 -11.48
N ALA A 218 -3.06 -7.15 -10.99
CA ALA A 218 -4.17 -6.65 -11.80
C ALA A 218 -4.67 -7.69 -12.83
N ARG A 219 -4.74 -8.96 -12.39
CA ARG A 219 -5.23 -10.07 -13.22
C ARG A 219 -6.75 -10.06 -13.24
N THR A 220 -7.32 -10.44 -14.38
CA THR A 220 -8.77 -10.63 -14.50
C THR A 220 -9.18 -11.87 -13.70
N PRO A 221 -10.11 -11.74 -12.74
CA PRO A 221 -10.48 -12.84 -11.86
C PRO A 221 -11.20 -13.98 -12.60
N LYS A 222 -11.15 -15.18 -12.03
CA LYS A 222 -12.01 -16.29 -12.48
C LYS A 222 -13.44 -16.03 -11.99
N GLY A 223 -14.42 -16.07 -12.89
CA GLY A 223 -15.82 -15.78 -12.53
C GLY A 223 -16.10 -14.29 -12.36
N VAL A 224 -15.67 -13.48 -13.33
CA VAL A 224 -15.91 -12.03 -13.37
C VAL A 224 -17.42 -11.74 -13.22
N ALA A 225 -17.75 -10.88 -12.26
CA ALA A 225 -19.07 -10.28 -12.15
C ALA A 225 -19.09 -8.97 -12.96
N PRO A 226 -19.92 -8.86 -14.03
CA PRO A 226 -20.07 -7.60 -14.74
C PRO A 226 -20.68 -6.53 -13.83
N ILE A 227 -20.16 -5.31 -13.99
CA ILE A 227 -20.70 -4.09 -13.40
C ILE A 227 -21.40 -3.25 -14.48
N ALA A 228 -22.44 -2.52 -14.09
CA ALA A 228 -23.20 -1.68 -15.01
C ALA A 228 -22.35 -0.51 -15.57
N GLU A 229 -22.36 -0.31 -16.89
CA GLU A 229 -21.64 0.79 -17.56
C GLU A 229 -22.44 2.10 -17.54
N ALA A 230 -23.76 1.99 -17.49
CA ALA A 230 -24.69 3.12 -17.44
C ALA A 230 -25.75 2.90 -16.35
N ALA A 231 -26.31 3.98 -15.83
CA ALA A 231 -27.47 3.92 -14.97
C ALA A 231 -28.71 3.61 -15.82
N GLY A 232 -29.57 2.71 -15.36
CA GLY A 232 -30.67 2.23 -16.19
C GLY A 232 -31.52 1.16 -15.53
N VAL A 233 -32.49 0.66 -16.30
CA VAL A 233 -33.38 -0.41 -15.89
C VAL A 233 -32.85 -1.74 -16.42
N VAL A 234 -32.74 -2.72 -15.52
CA VAL A 234 -32.30 -4.07 -15.84
C VAL A 234 -33.45 -4.87 -16.45
N SER A 235 -33.17 -5.56 -17.56
CA SER A 235 -34.02 -6.61 -18.12
C SER A 235 -33.23 -7.88 -18.38
N PHE A 236 -33.87 -9.05 -18.35
CA PHE A 236 -33.22 -10.32 -18.66
C PHE A 236 -33.63 -10.86 -20.02
N LEU A 237 -32.63 -11.31 -20.79
CA LEU A 237 -32.85 -12.02 -22.04
C LEU A 237 -32.20 -13.39 -21.97
N GLU A 238 -32.98 -14.44 -22.22
CA GLU A 238 -32.49 -15.81 -22.32
C GLU A 238 -32.62 -16.29 -23.76
N ASP A 239 -31.48 -16.58 -24.40
CA ASP A 239 -31.40 -17.10 -25.75
C ASP A 239 -30.75 -18.49 -25.76
N ALA A 240 -30.69 -19.13 -26.94
CA ALA A 240 -30.04 -20.44 -27.10
C ALA A 240 -28.53 -20.42 -26.78
N LYS A 241 -27.90 -19.24 -26.75
CA LYS A 241 -26.46 -19.04 -26.47
C LYS A 241 -26.18 -18.77 -24.99
N GLY A 242 -27.19 -18.38 -24.20
CA GLY A 242 -27.05 -18.19 -22.76
C GLY A 242 -28.04 -17.18 -22.18
N LYS A 243 -27.83 -16.82 -20.92
CA LYS A 243 -28.59 -15.76 -20.24
C LYS A 243 -27.79 -14.46 -20.31
N LYS A 244 -28.47 -13.34 -20.54
CA LYS A 244 -27.88 -12.00 -20.60
C LYS A 244 -28.67 -11.06 -19.70
N ILE A 245 -27.94 -10.15 -19.07
CA ILE A 245 -28.52 -8.98 -18.40
C ILE A 245 -28.43 -7.82 -19.38
N ILE A 246 -29.54 -7.16 -19.67
CA ILE A 246 -29.60 -5.99 -20.55
C ILE A 246 -29.90 -4.80 -19.65
N VAL A 247 -29.01 -3.80 -19.65
CA VAL A 247 -29.24 -2.53 -18.98
C VAL A 247 -29.69 -1.52 -20.03
N THR A 248 -30.92 -1.04 -19.92
CA THR A 248 -31.46 0.02 -20.77
C THR A 248 -31.25 1.37 -20.07
N PRO A 249 -30.38 2.24 -20.59
CA PRO A 249 -30.11 3.54 -19.96
C PRO A 249 -31.33 4.46 -19.97
N GLU A 250 -31.47 5.28 -18.93
CA GLU A 250 -32.57 6.27 -18.86
C GLU A 250 -32.38 7.43 -19.86
N ASP A 251 -31.13 7.68 -20.28
CA ASP A 251 -30.74 8.78 -21.17
C ASP A 251 -31.03 8.51 -22.67
N GLY A 252 -31.63 7.34 -22.99
CA GLY A 252 -31.97 6.95 -24.36
C GLY A 252 -30.80 6.45 -25.21
N SER A 253 -29.63 6.22 -24.61
CA SER A 253 -28.49 5.56 -25.26
C SER A 253 -28.74 4.06 -25.47
N GLU A 254 -27.89 3.42 -26.28
CA GLU A 254 -28.05 2.01 -26.64
C GLU A 254 -28.00 1.09 -25.41
N ALA A 255 -28.87 0.08 -25.39
CA ALA A 255 -28.93 -0.89 -24.32
C ALA A 255 -27.67 -1.78 -24.31
N VAL A 256 -27.05 -1.93 -23.14
CA VAL A 256 -25.81 -2.69 -22.97
C VAL A 256 -26.13 -4.10 -22.47
N ALA A 257 -25.66 -5.13 -23.18
CA ALA A 257 -25.90 -6.53 -22.85
C ALA A 257 -24.67 -7.18 -22.20
N TYR A 258 -24.85 -7.76 -21.02
CA TYR A 258 -23.84 -8.46 -20.24
C TYR A 258 -24.11 -9.97 -20.26
N PRO A 259 -23.22 -10.80 -20.84
CA PRO A 259 -23.37 -12.24 -20.82
C PRO A 259 -23.14 -12.80 -19.42
N ILE A 260 -24.04 -13.67 -18.96
CA ILE A 260 -23.94 -14.34 -17.66
C ILE A 260 -24.18 -15.85 -17.81
N THR A 261 -23.58 -16.63 -16.93
CA THR A 261 -23.81 -18.08 -16.88
C THR A 261 -25.08 -18.41 -16.10
N ARG A 262 -25.81 -19.45 -16.49
CA ARG A 262 -27.05 -19.89 -15.80
C ARG A 262 -26.85 -20.27 -14.33
N ARG A 263 -25.62 -20.58 -13.92
CA ARG A 263 -25.28 -20.97 -12.54
C ARG A 263 -24.95 -19.79 -11.63
N GLN A 264 -24.72 -18.60 -12.18
CA GLN A 264 -24.40 -17.41 -11.38
C GLN A 264 -25.63 -16.95 -10.60
N LYS A 265 -25.44 -16.67 -9.31
CA LYS A 265 -26.48 -16.09 -8.46
C LYS A 265 -26.62 -14.61 -8.80
N LEU A 266 -27.83 -14.18 -9.12
CA LEU A 266 -28.15 -12.78 -9.42
C LEU A 266 -28.27 -11.97 -8.13
N LEU A 267 -27.88 -10.70 -8.20
CA LEU A 267 -28.07 -9.71 -7.13
C LEU A 267 -29.19 -8.70 -7.43
N VAL A 268 -29.66 -8.68 -8.68
CA VAL A 268 -30.69 -7.76 -9.17
C VAL A 268 -31.86 -8.54 -9.77
N GLU A 269 -33.05 -7.94 -9.72
CA GLU A 269 -34.30 -8.48 -10.28
C GLU A 269 -34.70 -7.72 -11.54
N ASP A 270 -35.64 -8.29 -12.31
CA ASP A 270 -36.13 -7.69 -13.55
C ASP A 270 -36.87 -6.39 -13.24
N GLY A 271 -36.59 -5.32 -13.99
CA GLY A 271 -37.13 -3.99 -13.71
C GLY A 271 -36.40 -3.21 -12.60
N THR A 272 -35.36 -3.76 -11.99
CA THR A 272 -34.55 -3.04 -10.98
C THR A 272 -33.75 -1.91 -11.65
N LYS A 273 -33.78 -0.72 -11.03
CA LYS A 273 -32.89 0.39 -11.43
C LYS A 273 -31.50 0.16 -10.86
N VAL A 274 -30.49 0.27 -11.72
CA VAL A 274 -29.08 0.15 -11.33
C VAL A 274 -28.32 1.45 -11.56
N THR A 275 -27.33 1.71 -10.72
CA THR A 275 -26.40 2.84 -10.89
C THR A 275 -25.14 2.40 -11.63
N VAL A 276 -24.40 3.36 -12.19
CA VAL A 276 -23.10 3.12 -12.82
C VAL A 276 -22.17 2.40 -11.83
N GLY A 277 -21.52 1.34 -12.29
CA GLY A 277 -20.61 0.51 -11.51
C GLY A 277 -21.27 -0.50 -10.56
N GLN A 278 -22.60 -0.58 -10.52
CA GLN A 278 -23.29 -1.54 -9.65
C GLN A 278 -23.07 -2.98 -10.12
N GLN A 279 -22.70 -3.85 -9.18
CA GLN A 279 -22.53 -5.28 -9.41
C GLN A 279 -23.90 -5.97 -9.50
N MET A 280 -24.11 -6.74 -10.57
CA MET A 280 -25.42 -7.36 -10.85
C MET A 280 -25.48 -8.86 -10.53
N VAL A 281 -24.34 -9.52 -10.38
CA VAL A 281 -24.23 -10.95 -10.07
C VAL A 281 -23.17 -11.21 -9.02
N VAL A 282 -23.30 -12.30 -8.28
CA VAL A 282 -22.27 -12.74 -7.33
C VAL A 282 -21.00 -13.15 -8.10
N GLY A 283 -19.86 -12.60 -7.70
CA GLY A 283 -18.55 -12.88 -8.28
C GLY A 283 -17.55 -11.79 -7.96
N ALA A 284 -16.33 -11.92 -8.50
CA ALA A 284 -15.27 -10.93 -8.33
C ALA A 284 -15.35 -9.86 -9.42
N ILE A 285 -15.19 -8.60 -9.04
CA ILE A 285 -15.14 -7.47 -9.98
C ILE A 285 -13.74 -7.42 -10.61
N ASP A 286 -13.65 -7.16 -11.91
CA ASP A 286 -12.37 -6.92 -12.58
C ASP A 286 -11.93 -5.46 -12.37
N PRO A 287 -10.78 -5.19 -11.71
CA PRO A 287 -10.27 -3.83 -11.52
C PRO A 287 -10.10 -3.03 -12.82
N LYS A 288 -9.86 -3.69 -13.96
CA LYS A 288 -9.77 -3.03 -15.27
C LYS A 288 -11.12 -2.49 -15.75
N GLN A 289 -12.21 -3.18 -15.42
CA GLN A 289 -13.57 -2.68 -15.69
C GLN A 289 -13.88 -1.48 -14.80
N VAL A 290 -13.49 -1.54 -13.52
CA VAL A 290 -13.62 -0.41 -12.59
C VAL A 290 -12.88 0.81 -13.11
N LEU A 291 -11.66 0.66 -13.63
CA LEU A 291 -10.89 1.77 -14.20
C LEU A 291 -11.57 2.41 -15.39
N ARG A 292 -12.12 1.58 -16.29
CA ARG A 292 -12.79 2.06 -17.51
C ARG A 292 -14.10 2.78 -17.20
N ILE A 293 -14.85 2.32 -16.19
CA ILE A 293 -16.22 2.76 -15.91
C ILE A 293 -16.26 3.86 -14.84
N LEU A 294 -15.58 3.65 -13.72
CA LEU A 294 -15.60 4.53 -12.54
C LEU A 294 -14.34 5.40 -12.40
N GLY A 295 -13.31 5.13 -13.20
CA GLY A 295 -12.08 5.91 -13.23
C GLY A 295 -11.02 5.50 -12.19
N PRO A 296 -9.88 6.21 -12.15
CA PRO A 296 -8.70 5.79 -11.40
C PRO A 296 -8.91 5.82 -9.89
N ARG A 297 -9.60 6.83 -9.36
CA ARG A 297 -9.84 6.98 -7.92
C ARG A 297 -10.69 5.85 -7.34
N ALA A 298 -11.78 5.51 -8.03
CA ALA A 298 -12.64 4.40 -7.66
C ALA A 298 -11.89 3.07 -7.73
N THR A 299 -11.04 2.88 -8.76
CA THR A 299 -10.18 1.69 -8.89
C THR A 299 -9.20 1.55 -7.74
N GLN A 300 -8.53 2.63 -7.34
CA GLN A 300 -7.62 2.61 -6.20
C GLN A 300 -8.35 2.22 -4.91
N THR A 301 -9.50 2.83 -4.67
CA THR A 301 -10.32 2.57 -3.47
C THR A 301 -10.83 1.14 -3.46
N HIS A 302 -11.29 0.63 -4.61
CA HIS A 302 -11.73 -0.74 -4.78
C HIS A 302 -10.60 -1.75 -4.52
N LEU A 303 -9.40 -1.52 -5.07
CA LEU A 303 -8.24 -2.38 -4.83
C LEU A 303 -7.83 -2.38 -3.35
N VAL A 304 -7.78 -1.21 -2.71
CA VAL A 304 -7.47 -1.12 -1.27
C VAL A 304 -8.50 -1.91 -0.46
N HIS A 305 -9.79 -1.74 -0.75
CA HIS A 305 -10.87 -2.46 -0.08
C HIS A 305 -10.76 -3.99 -0.24
N GLU A 306 -10.63 -4.47 -1.48
CA GLU A 306 -10.54 -5.91 -1.77
C GLU A 306 -9.32 -6.56 -1.11
N ILE A 307 -8.15 -5.92 -1.17
CA ILE A 307 -6.94 -6.44 -0.54
C ILE A 307 -7.11 -6.46 0.99
N GLN A 308 -7.64 -5.38 1.55
CA GLN A 308 -7.85 -5.24 2.99
C GLN A 308 -8.87 -6.27 3.51
N GLU A 309 -9.94 -6.56 2.76
CA GLU A 309 -10.92 -7.59 3.10
C GLU A 309 -10.28 -8.98 3.19
N VAL A 310 -9.35 -9.29 2.28
CA VAL A 310 -8.62 -10.56 2.34
C VAL A 310 -7.79 -10.65 3.62
N TYR A 311 -7.05 -9.61 4.01
CA TYR A 311 -6.29 -9.62 5.27
C TYR A 311 -7.19 -9.66 6.51
N ARG A 312 -8.29 -8.89 6.52
CA ARG A 312 -9.28 -8.88 7.61
C ARG A 312 -9.95 -10.24 7.79
N SER A 313 -10.31 -10.94 6.70
CA SER A 313 -10.90 -12.28 6.75
C SER A 313 -9.99 -13.32 7.43
N GLN A 314 -8.69 -13.04 7.46
CA GLN A 314 -7.66 -13.89 8.06
C GLN A 314 -7.24 -13.41 9.46
N GLY A 315 -7.92 -12.39 10.00
CA GLY A 315 -7.63 -11.81 11.31
C GLY A 315 -6.31 -11.04 11.37
N VAL A 316 -5.83 -10.51 10.25
CA VAL A 316 -4.63 -9.68 10.19
C VAL A 316 -5.02 -8.22 9.99
N GLY A 317 -4.69 -7.37 10.95
CA GLY A 317 -4.85 -5.92 10.83
C GLY A 317 -3.64 -5.28 10.14
N ILE A 318 -3.83 -4.76 8.93
CA ILE A 318 -2.84 -3.95 8.21
C ILE A 318 -3.43 -2.56 8.03
N HIS A 319 -2.62 -1.52 8.20
CA HIS A 319 -3.11 -0.17 7.95
C HIS A 319 -3.24 0.10 6.44
N ASP A 320 -4.39 0.64 6.03
CA ASP A 320 -4.74 0.98 4.64
C ASP A 320 -3.66 1.82 3.93
N LYS A 321 -2.92 2.69 4.64
CA LYS A 321 -1.86 3.55 4.09
C LYS A 321 -0.76 2.75 3.39
N HIS A 322 -0.47 1.53 3.86
CA HIS A 322 0.53 0.66 3.25
C HIS A 322 0.05 0.13 1.90
N ILE A 323 -1.22 -0.30 1.82
CA ILE A 323 -1.82 -0.79 0.57
C ILE A 323 -1.96 0.36 -0.43
N GLU A 324 -2.37 1.54 0.04
CA GLU A 324 -2.46 2.76 -0.76
C GLU A 324 -1.13 3.13 -1.44
N ILE A 325 0.00 2.98 -0.75
CA ILE A 325 1.33 3.23 -1.34
C ILE A 325 1.55 2.35 -2.58
N VAL A 326 1.26 1.05 -2.48
CA VAL A 326 1.47 0.10 -3.58
C VAL A 326 0.46 0.35 -4.71
N VAL A 327 -0.81 0.53 -4.36
CA VAL A 327 -1.88 0.80 -5.33
C VAL A 327 -1.66 2.12 -6.08
N LYS A 328 -1.07 3.13 -5.44
CA LYS A 328 -0.64 4.37 -6.13
C LYS A 328 0.37 4.08 -7.24
N GLN A 329 1.32 3.17 -7.00
CA GLN A 329 2.33 2.82 -8.01
C GLN A 329 1.73 2.02 -9.18
N MET A 330 0.71 1.20 -8.92
CA MET A 330 0.01 0.43 -9.97
C MET A 330 -0.71 1.31 -11.00
N LEU A 331 -1.12 2.52 -10.62
CA LEU A 331 -1.83 3.52 -11.46
C LEU A 331 -0.98 4.77 -11.75
N ARG A 332 0.35 4.64 -11.67
CA ARG A 332 1.27 5.77 -11.86
C ARG A 332 1.39 6.22 -13.31
N ARG A 333 1.13 5.34 -14.28
CA ARG A 333 1.37 5.57 -15.71
C ARG A 333 0.09 5.90 -16.49
N ILE A 334 0.26 6.73 -17.51
CA ILE A 334 -0.75 7.09 -18.50
C ILE A 334 -0.20 6.73 -19.88
N THR A 335 -1.02 6.07 -20.69
CA THR A 335 -0.73 5.84 -22.11
C THR A 335 -1.22 7.04 -22.91
N VAL A 336 -0.33 7.71 -23.63
CA VAL A 336 -0.69 8.84 -24.49
C VAL A 336 -1.46 8.32 -25.71
N LEU A 337 -2.64 8.88 -25.97
CA LEU A 337 -3.46 8.57 -27.15
C LEU A 337 -3.14 9.55 -28.27
N GLU A 338 -3.29 10.85 -27.97
CA GLU A 338 -3.01 11.94 -28.89
C GLU A 338 -2.09 12.93 -28.19
N PRO A 339 -0.97 13.33 -28.81
CA PRO A 339 0.03 14.17 -28.17
C PRO A 339 -0.37 15.65 -28.10
N GLY A 340 -1.34 16.08 -28.91
CA GLY A 340 -1.67 17.50 -29.06
C GLY A 340 -0.44 18.31 -29.50
N ASP A 341 -0.20 19.44 -28.83
CA ASP A 341 0.98 20.30 -29.02
C ASP A 341 2.04 20.09 -27.93
N THR A 342 2.06 18.92 -27.28
CA THR A 342 3.08 18.54 -26.28
C THR A 342 4.24 17.77 -26.93
N ASP A 343 5.36 17.66 -26.21
CA ASP A 343 6.53 16.85 -26.63
C ASP A 343 6.35 15.33 -26.40
N LEU A 344 5.13 14.89 -26.14
CA LEU A 344 4.82 13.48 -25.86
C LEU A 344 4.62 12.69 -27.16
N LEU A 345 4.89 11.39 -27.13
CA LEU A 345 4.67 10.53 -28.30
C LEU A 345 3.38 9.71 -28.18
N PRO A 346 2.61 9.52 -29.28
CA PRO A 346 1.48 8.60 -29.29
C PRO A 346 1.90 7.17 -28.89
N GLY A 347 1.19 6.58 -27.94
CA GLY A 347 1.49 5.25 -27.40
C GLY A 347 2.57 5.22 -26.31
N GLU A 348 3.22 6.34 -26.00
CA GLU A 348 4.21 6.42 -24.92
C GLU A 348 3.55 6.19 -23.55
N LEU A 349 4.22 5.42 -22.69
CA LEU A 349 3.84 5.23 -21.29
C LEU A 349 4.58 6.25 -20.43
N VAL A 350 3.88 7.30 -20.02
CA VAL A 350 4.45 8.40 -19.25
C VAL A 350 3.94 8.41 -17.82
N ASP A 351 4.75 8.97 -16.92
CA ASP A 351 4.33 9.23 -15.54
C ASP A 351 3.18 10.25 -15.52
N HIS A 352 2.17 10.04 -14.67
CA HIS A 352 0.99 10.91 -14.65
C HIS A 352 1.32 12.37 -14.29
N LEU A 353 2.35 12.62 -13.46
CA LEU A 353 2.74 13.97 -13.07
C LEU A 353 3.45 14.67 -14.23
N ARG A 354 4.30 13.94 -14.97
CA ARG A 354 4.93 14.45 -16.20
C ARG A 354 3.86 14.76 -17.24
N PHE A 355 2.90 13.86 -17.47
CA PHE A 355 1.78 14.08 -18.39
C PHE A 355 0.98 15.34 -18.03
N GLN A 356 0.61 15.51 -16.76
CA GLN A 356 -0.12 16.70 -16.29
C GLN A 356 0.71 17.98 -16.41
N ALA A 357 2.01 17.93 -16.12
CA ALA A 357 2.90 19.08 -16.26
C ALA A 357 3.03 19.52 -17.72
N SER A 358 3.29 18.58 -18.64
CA SER A 358 3.37 18.86 -20.09
C SER A 358 2.06 19.42 -20.64
N ASN A 359 0.91 18.88 -20.21
CA ASN A 359 -0.39 19.41 -20.61
C ASN A 359 -0.63 20.83 -20.09
N ARG A 360 -0.25 21.10 -18.83
CA ARG A 360 -0.38 22.44 -18.25
C ARG A 360 0.47 23.45 -19.03
N GLU A 361 1.68 23.07 -19.41
CA GLU A 361 2.57 23.91 -20.21
C GLU A 361 2.02 24.18 -21.61
N ALA A 362 1.52 23.16 -22.31
CA ALA A 362 0.91 23.34 -23.64
C ALA A 362 -0.29 24.29 -23.61
N VAL A 363 -1.16 24.14 -22.60
CA VAL A 363 -2.33 25.03 -22.42
C VAL A 363 -1.89 26.46 -22.09
N GLN A 364 -0.85 26.65 -21.28
CA GLN A 364 -0.31 27.99 -20.98
C GLN A 364 0.25 28.68 -22.22
N LYS A 365 0.78 27.92 -23.19
CA LYS A 365 1.23 28.43 -24.50
C LYS A 365 0.07 28.64 -25.49
N GLY A 366 -1.18 28.35 -25.09
CA GLY A 366 -2.37 28.45 -25.94
C GLY A 366 -2.57 27.28 -26.92
N GLY A 367 -1.82 26.19 -26.75
CA GLY A 367 -1.92 24.98 -27.58
C GLY A 367 -2.94 23.97 -27.06
N LYS A 368 -3.08 22.86 -27.81
CA LYS A 368 -3.91 21.70 -27.45
C LYS A 368 -3.16 20.77 -26.50
N ALA A 369 -3.80 20.42 -25.38
CA ALA A 369 -3.28 19.42 -24.45
C ALA A 369 -3.29 18.01 -25.06
N ALA A 370 -2.38 17.14 -24.59
CA ALA A 370 -2.39 15.73 -24.94
C ALA A 370 -3.58 15.01 -24.29
N SER A 371 -4.14 14.04 -25.02
CA SER A 371 -5.12 13.09 -24.53
C SER A 371 -4.42 11.78 -24.13
N GLY A 372 -4.80 11.21 -22.99
CA GLY A 372 -4.19 10.00 -22.47
C GLY A 372 -5.16 9.18 -21.64
N ARG A 373 -4.94 7.86 -21.61
CA ARG A 373 -5.73 6.92 -20.83
C ARG A 373 -4.90 6.37 -19.67
N PRO A 374 -5.39 6.43 -18.42
CA PRO A 374 -4.73 5.77 -17.29
C PRO A 374 -4.56 4.27 -17.55
N GLU A 375 -3.42 3.71 -17.17
CA GLU A 375 -3.12 2.29 -17.32
C GLU A 375 -2.97 1.65 -15.93
N LEU A 376 -3.81 0.64 -15.64
CA LEU A 376 -3.62 -0.20 -14.45
C LEU A 376 -2.61 -1.30 -14.76
N MET A 377 -1.47 -1.26 -14.06
CA MET A 377 -0.41 -2.25 -14.19
C MET A 377 -0.32 -3.12 -12.94
N GLY A 378 -0.09 -4.42 -13.14
CA GLY A 378 0.35 -5.29 -12.05
C GLY A 378 1.73 -4.88 -11.53
N ILE A 379 2.05 -5.19 -10.27
CA ILE A 379 3.31 -4.79 -9.63
C ILE A 379 4.56 -5.23 -10.40
N THR A 380 4.53 -6.40 -11.09
CA THR A 380 5.65 -6.88 -11.92
C THR A 380 5.86 -6.01 -13.16
N LYS A 381 4.77 -5.57 -13.82
CA LYS A 381 4.86 -4.68 -14.99
C LYS A 381 5.23 -3.27 -14.55
N ALA A 382 4.72 -2.82 -13.39
CA ALA A 382 5.01 -1.51 -12.84
C ALA A 382 6.48 -1.34 -12.44
N SER A 383 7.12 -2.37 -11.87
CA SER A 383 8.54 -2.34 -11.49
C SER A 383 9.50 -2.34 -12.69
N LEU A 384 9.08 -2.86 -13.85
CA LEU A 384 9.84 -2.78 -15.10
C LEU A 384 9.69 -1.42 -15.79
N ALA A 385 8.61 -0.69 -15.49
CA ALA A 385 8.30 0.61 -16.05
C ALA A 385 8.81 1.77 -15.17
N THR A 386 9.95 1.61 -14.51
CA THR A 386 10.62 2.67 -13.72
C THR A 386 11.45 3.58 -14.62
N GLU A 387 11.70 4.83 -14.19
CA GLU A 387 12.59 5.75 -14.91
C GLU A 387 14.06 5.32 -14.84
N SER A 388 14.48 4.71 -13.72
CA SER A 388 15.81 4.11 -13.60
C SER A 388 15.86 2.80 -14.39
N TRP A 389 16.73 2.77 -15.40
CA TRP A 389 17.06 1.54 -16.10
C TRP A 389 17.95 0.63 -15.27
N LEU A 390 18.78 1.18 -14.37
CA LEU A 390 19.66 0.38 -13.51
C LEU A 390 18.85 -0.43 -12.48
N SER A 391 17.83 0.18 -11.89
CA SER A 391 16.88 -0.51 -11.00
C SER A 391 16.04 -1.53 -11.76
N ALA A 392 15.50 -1.18 -12.93
CA ALA A 392 14.74 -2.12 -13.75
C ALA A 392 15.58 -3.36 -14.16
N ALA A 393 16.84 -3.15 -14.57
CA ALA A 393 17.75 -4.21 -15.02
C ALA A 393 18.08 -5.23 -13.92
N SER A 394 18.03 -4.82 -12.65
CA SER A 394 18.28 -5.69 -11.50
C SER A 394 17.10 -6.64 -11.16
N PHE A 395 15.90 -6.34 -11.65
CA PHE A 395 14.69 -7.07 -11.26
C PHE A 395 14.47 -8.31 -12.13
N GLN A 396 14.18 -8.11 -13.42
CA GLN A 396 13.89 -9.13 -14.45
C GLN A 396 14.22 -8.60 -15.85
N GLU A 397 14.37 -9.49 -16.82
CA GLU A 397 14.56 -9.16 -18.24
C GLU A 397 15.76 -8.24 -18.53
N THR A 398 16.86 -8.42 -17.80
CA THR A 398 18.06 -7.57 -17.83
C THR A 398 18.56 -7.25 -19.24
N THR A 399 18.65 -8.25 -20.13
CA THR A 399 19.11 -8.03 -21.51
C THR A 399 18.21 -7.06 -22.26
N ARG A 400 16.88 -7.21 -22.14
CA ARG A 400 15.91 -6.33 -22.81
C ARG A 400 16.03 -4.89 -22.31
N VAL A 401 16.13 -4.71 -20.98
CA VAL A 401 16.25 -3.39 -20.35
C VAL A 401 17.54 -2.69 -20.76
N LEU A 402 18.68 -3.39 -20.75
CA LEU A 402 19.97 -2.82 -21.12
C LEU A 402 20.05 -2.48 -22.61
N THR A 403 19.48 -3.30 -23.48
CA THR A 403 19.42 -3.00 -24.92
C THR A 403 18.57 -1.76 -25.19
N ASP A 404 17.40 -1.63 -24.57
CA ASP A 404 16.54 -0.44 -24.71
C ASP A 404 17.22 0.83 -24.19
N ALA A 405 17.89 0.73 -23.03
CA ALA A 405 18.64 1.84 -22.45
C ALA A 405 19.82 2.29 -23.33
N ALA A 406 20.54 1.35 -23.93
CA ALA A 406 21.65 1.63 -24.84
C ALA A 406 21.16 2.28 -26.15
N LEU A 407 20.09 1.75 -26.75
CA LEU A 407 19.51 2.29 -27.99
C LEU A 407 18.93 3.70 -27.79
N SER A 408 18.39 3.97 -26.61
CA SER A 408 17.78 5.25 -26.26
C SER A 408 18.76 6.24 -25.59
N GLU A 409 20.04 5.88 -25.46
CA GLU A 409 21.06 6.66 -24.75
C GLU A 409 20.61 7.17 -23.37
N LYS A 410 19.90 6.33 -22.61
CA LYS A 410 19.29 6.73 -21.33
C LYS A 410 20.33 7.01 -20.25
N SER A 411 20.19 8.15 -19.58
CA SER A 411 20.95 8.50 -18.37
C SER A 411 20.11 8.21 -17.11
N ASP A 412 20.72 7.63 -16.08
CA ASP A 412 20.04 7.29 -14.83
C ASP A 412 20.23 8.41 -13.78
N PRO A 413 19.15 9.00 -13.23
CA PRO A 413 19.25 10.09 -12.27
C PRO A 413 19.58 9.63 -10.84
N LEU A 414 19.61 8.33 -10.54
CA LEU A 414 19.97 7.77 -9.22
C LEU A 414 19.13 8.30 -8.05
N LEU A 415 17.82 8.48 -8.28
CA LEU A 415 16.90 9.02 -7.26
C LEU A 415 16.37 7.98 -6.28
N GLY A 416 16.42 6.70 -6.66
CA GLY A 416 15.90 5.59 -5.88
C GLY A 416 16.93 5.00 -4.91
N LEU A 417 16.48 4.00 -4.16
CA LEU A 417 17.34 3.30 -3.20
C LEU A 417 18.29 2.33 -3.91
N LYS A 418 17.76 1.58 -4.88
CA LYS A 418 18.46 0.41 -5.45
C LYS A 418 19.63 0.81 -6.32
N GLU A 419 19.50 1.87 -7.12
CA GLU A 419 20.58 2.35 -7.98
C GLU A 419 21.80 2.77 -7.15
N ASN A 420 21.55 3.45 -6.03
CA ASN A 420 22.61 3.87 -5.12
C ASN A 420 23.26 2.69 -4.40
N VAL A 421 22.49 1.68 -4.00
CA VAL A 421 23.05 0.43 -3.44
C VAL A 421 23.93 -0.29 -4.46
N ILE A 422 23.48 -0.43 -5.71
CA ILE A 422 24.23 -1.11 -6.78
C ILE A 422 25.58 -0.41 -7.05
N ILE A 423 25.58 0.93 -7.07
CA ILE A 423 26.79 1.72 -7.35
C ILE A 423 27.68 1.86 -6.10
N GLY A 424 27.17 1.57 -4.90
CA GLY A 424 27.91 1.75 -3.64
C GLY A 424 27.89 3.18 -3.11
N LYS A 425 26.88 3.98 -3.46
CA LYS A 425 26.62 5.31 -2.90
C LYS A 425 25.66 5.21 -1.71
N LEU A 426 25.64 6.26 -0.88
CA LEU A 426 24.64 6.40 0.18
C LEU A 426 23.23 6.46 -0.43
N ILE A 427 22.30 5.71 0.15
CA ILE A 427 20.90 5.72 -0.27
C ILE A 427 20.25 7.10 0.01
N PRO A 428 19.37 7.61 -0.86
CA PRO A 428 18.75 8.92 -0.71
C PRO A 428 17.54 8.91 0.25
N ALA A 429 17.67 8.21 1.38
CA ALA A 429 16.70 8.09 2.46
C ALA A 429 17.38 8.14 3.83
N GLY A 430 16.62 8.46 4.88
CA GLY A 430 17.14 8.70 6.23
C GLY A 430 18.29 9.71 6.22
N THR A 431 19.37 9.40 6.94
CA THR A 431 20.59 10.23 7.04
C THR A 431 21.33 10.42 5.71
N GLY A 432 21.04 9.62 4.69
CA GLY A 432 21.64 9.74 3.37
C GLY A 432 21.04 10.88 2.51
N LEU A 433 19.96 11.51 2.95
CA LEU A 433 19.43 12.71 2.30
C LEU A 433 20.42 13.88 2.38
N ALA A 434 20.54 14.62 1.27
CA ALA A 434 21.34 15.84 1.21
C ALA A 434 20.93 16.88 2.27
N ARG A 435 19.62 16.93 2.63
CA ARG A 435 19.08 17.80 3.69
C ARG A 435 19.78 17.59 5.03
N TYR A 436 20.15 16.35 5.38
CA TYR A 436 20.81 16.04 6.65
C TYR A 436 22.33 16.02 6.53
N ARG A 437 22.85 15.59 5.37
CA ARG A 437 24.29 15.46 5.16
C ARG A 437 25.01 16.80 4.97
N ASN A 438 24.32 17.79 4.42
CA ASN A 438 24.88 19.11 4.13
C ASN A 438 24.58 20.14 5.22
N VAL A 439 24.04 19.72 6.37
CA VAL A 439 23.82 20.63 7.51
C VAL A 439 25.17 21.04 8.07
N ARG A 440 25.46 22.34 8.04
CA ARG A 440 26.51 22.94 8.85
C ARG A 440 25.89 23.37 10.16
N VAL A 441 26.27 22.73 11.24
CA VAL A 441 25.83 23.11 12.58
C VAL A 441 26.68 24.32 12.98
N GLU A 442 26.06 25.49 13.01
CA GLU A 442 26.67 26.66 13.62
C GLU A 442 26.34 26.65 15.12
N PRO A 443 27.32 26.87 16.01
CA PRO A 443 27.04 26.97 17.42
C PRO A 443 26.11 28.17 17.68
N THR A 444 25.13 27.99 18.56
CA THR A 444 24.28 29.10 19.01
C THR A 444 25.12 30.17 19.70
N GLU A 445 24.68 31.43 19.69
CA GLU A 445 25.39 32.52 20.37
C GLU A 445 25.62 32.22 21.86
N GLU A 446 24.70 31.51 22.51
CA GLU A 446 24.83 30.99 23.88
C GLU A 446 25.97 29.96 24.01
N ALA A 447 26.08 29.03 23.06
CA ALA A 447 27.15 28.04 23.03
C ALA A 447 28.51 28.69 22.72
N LYS A 448 28.55 29.69 21.82
CA LYS A 448 29.75 30.50 21.59
C LYS A 448 30.13 31.26 22.84
N ALA A 449 29.18 31.94 23.49
CA ALA A 449 29.42 32.70 24.71
C ALA A 449 29.90 31.82 25.87
N ALA A 450 29.37 30.60 26.01
CA ALA A 450 29.86 29.63 27.00
C ALA A 450 31.31 29.20 26.74
N VAL A 451 31.70 29.01 25.48
CA VAL A 451 33.08 28.69 25.09
C VAL A 451 34.02 29.88 25.31
N TYR A 452 33.57 31.11 25.01
CA TYR A 452 34.35 32.32 25.28
C TYR A 452 34.48 32.63 26.78
N ALA A 453 33.42 32.41 27.57
CA ALA A 453 33.45 32.54 29.02
C ALA A 453 34.41 31.51 29.68
N ALA A 454 34.52 30.31 29.11
CA ALA A 454 35.50 29.31 29.54
C ALA A 454 36.95 29.69 29.15
N TYR A 455 37.15 30.61 28.20
CA TYR A 455 38.47 31.10 27.79
C TYR A 455 38.98 32.24 28.68
N GLU A 456 38.11 33.01 29.35
CA GLU A 456 38.52 34.07 30.29
C GLU A 456 39.06 33.51 31.63
N GLU A 457 38.89 32.22 31.93
CA GLU A 457 39.37 31.61 33.19
C GLU A 457 40.86 31.19 33.17
N TYR A 458 41.56 31.42 32.05
CA TYR A 458 43.03 31.29 31.96
C TYR A 458 43.71 32.66 31.79
N ASP A 459 43.44 33.58 32.72
CA ASP A 459 44.22 34.82 32.84
C ASP A 459 45.18 34.75 34.04
N TYR A 460 46.45 34.52 33.70
CA TYR A 460 47.67 34.91 34.41
C TYR A 460 47.71 34.79 35.95
N ALA A 461 48.17 33.64 36.44
CA ALA A 461 48.89 33.61 37.71
C ALA A 461 50.18 34.44 37.57
N PRO A 462 50.44 35.45 38.42
CA PRO A 462 51.69 36.21 38.38
C PRO A 462 52.89 35.27 38.55
N PHE A 463 53.94 35.48 37.75
CA PHE A 463 55.21 34.76 37.80
C PHE A 463 56.04 35.04 39.08
N GLU A 464 55.40 35.18 40.24
CA GLU A 464 56.07 35.39 41.53
C GLU A 464 55.34 34.64 42.64
N THR A 465 55.22 33.31 42.52
CA THR A 465 55.01 32.45 43.69
C THR A 465 55.69 31.09 43.46
N THR A 466 56.95 31.03 43.87
CA THR A 466 57.64 29.87 44.48
C THR A 466 57.06 28.48 44.18
N GLY A 467 57.51 27.86 43.08
CA GLY A 467 57.44 26.41 42.91
C GLY A 467 58.56 25.73 43.69
N SER A 468 58.29 25.30 44.93
CA SER A 468 59.13 24.36 45.67
C SER A 468 58.61 22.92 45.51
N GLY A 469 58.37 22.51 44.27
CA GLY A 469 57.97 21.15 43.92
C GLY A 469 59.03 20.49 43.06
N GLU A 470 59.62 19.41 43.56
CA GLU A 470 60.62 18.61 42.86
C GLU A 470 60.01 18.01 41.59
N ALA A 471 60.63 18.25 40.43
CA ALA A 471 60.16 17.72 39.16
C ALA A 471 60.34 16.20 39.13
N VAL A 472 59.24 15.45 39.17
CA VAL A 472 59.23 13.99 39.04
C VAL A 472 59.69 13.63 37.62
N ARG A 473 60.79 12.87 37.51
CA ARG A 473 61.31 12.36 36.23
C ARG A 473 60.41 11.24 35.72
N LEU A 474 60.23 11.22 34.40
CA LEU A 474 59.32 10.34 33.65
C LEU A 474 59.69 8.84 33.68
N ASP A 475 60.69 8.44 34.48
CA ASP A 475 61.22 7.08 34.51
C ASP A 475 60.57 6.19 35.59
N ASP A 476 59.76 6.78 36.50
CA ASP A 476 59.12 6.06 37.62
C ASP A 476 57.65 5.67 37.37
N TYR A 477 57.14 5.81 36.14
CA TYR A 477 55.76 5.40 35.81
C TYR A 477 55.72 3.93 35.34
N GLN A 478 55.60 3.00 36.28
CA GLN A 478 55.31 1.59 35.97
C GLN A 478 53.89 1.45 35.40
N VAL A 479 53.80 1.03 34.14
CA VAL A 479 52.55 0.64 33.47
C VAL A 479 52.08 -0.69 34.07
N GLY A 480 51.09 -0.62 34.96
CA GLY A 480 50.49 -1.80 35.58
C GLY A 480 49.63 -2.59 34.61
N GLU A 481 50.10 -3.80 34.30
CA GLU A 481 49.30 -4.93 33.83
C GLU A 481 48.15 -5.20 34.80
N ASN A 482 46.91 -5.27 34.30
CA ASN A 482 45.85 -6.02 34.96
C ASN A 482 45.35 -7.10 34.00
N ARG A 483 45.63 -8.34 34.41
CA ARG A 483 45.09 -9.59 33.89
C ARG A 483 43.68 -9.82 34.40
#